data_AF-A0A962IT37-F1
#
_entry.id   AF-A0A962IT37-F1
#
_cell.length_a   1.000
_cell.length_b   1.000
_cell.length_c   1.000
_cell.angle_alpha   90.00
_cell.angle_beta   90.00
_cell.angle_gamma   90.00
#
_symmetry.space_group_name_H-M   'P 1'
#
loop_
_entity.id
_entity.type
_entity.pdbx_description
1 polymer ?
#
loop_
_entity_poly.entity_id
_entity_poly.type
_entity_poly.pdbx_seq_one_letter_code
_entity_poly.pdbx_strand_id
1 'polypeptide(L)'
;LVFLLVGSFPVMALFLPKSVDLDMEKPPVAFSCGILVTTAQMLAGASGPVLDIFYIKSSLTRHEILGTKAITQTLGHILKLIYYAFFISAATALPWYVFPAVIVAAIAGNWVGSKIVERIDDNQFKLLGRRIILLIALIYIGKGIAEYIG
;
A
#
# COMPACT_ATOMS: atom_id res chain seq x y z
N LEU A 1 -5.11 13.88 -12.14
CA LEU A 1 -5.85 13.97 -10.84
C LEU A 1 -5.72 12.70 -9.99
N VAL A 2 -6.05 11.51 -10.54
CA VAL A 2 -5.94 10.22 -9.80
C VAL A 2 -4.51 9.94 -9.32
N PHE A 3 -3.49 10.19 -10.15
CA PHE A 3 -2.09 10.00 -9.74
C PHE A 3 -1.61 10.97 -8.64
N LEU A 4 -2.18 12.18 -8.56
CA LEU A 4 -1.91 13.12 -7.46
C LEU A 4 -2.58 12.65 -6.16
N LEU A 5 -3.78 12.07 -6.23
CA LEU A 5 -4.41 11.41 -5.09
C LEU A 5 -3.59 10.19 -4.64
N VAL A 6 -3.16 9.33 -5.57
CA VAL A 6 -2.30 8.17 -5.27
C VAL A 6 -0.96 8.58 -4.65
N GLY A 7 -0.33 9.62 -5.16
CA GLY A 7 0.96 10.13 -4.66
C GLY A 7 0.87 10.90 -3.35
N SER A 8 -0.26 11.56 -3.04
CA SER A 8 -0.41 12.37 -1.83
C SER A 8 -0.61 11.56 -0.56
N PHE A 9 -1.24 10.38 -0.62
CA PHE A 9 -1.42 9.50 0.55
C PHE A 9 -0.09 9.06 1.18
N PRO A 10 0.88 8.50 0.43
CA PRO A 10 2.22 8.20 0.93
C PRO A 10 2.99 9.41 1.44
N VAL A 11 2.70 10.61 0.93
CA VAL A 11 3.40 11.85 1.32
C VAL A 11 2.84 12.40 2.63
N MET A 12 1.52 12.52 2.77
CA MET A 12 0.87 12.84 4.05
C MET A 12 1.28 11.86 5.14
N ALA A 13 1.39 10.59 4.77
CA ALA A 13 1.91 9.52 5.60
C ALA A 13 3.34 9.75 6.11
N LEU A 14 4.22 10.32 5.29
CA LEU A 14 5.60 10.65 5.64
C LEU A 14 5.72 11.94 6.45
N PHE A 15 4.75 12.85 6.34
CA PHE A 15 4.66 14.09 7.10
C PHE A 15 3.95 13.93 8.46
N LEU A 16 3.52 12.72 8.83
CA LEU A 16 3.00 12.44 10.15
C LEU A 16 4.06 12.78 11.22
N PRO A 17 3.77 13.72 12.13
CA PRO A 17 4.73 14.15 13.14
C PRO A 17 5.18 12.97 14.00
N LYS A 18 6.47 12.93 14.36
CA LYS A 18 7.02 11.92 15.27
C LYS A 18 6.33 11.91 16.65
N SER A 19 5.58 12.96 17.01
CA SER A 19 4.80 13.06 18.24
C SER A 19 3.51 12.24 18.23
N VAL A 20 3.05 11.74 17.08
CA VAL A 20 1.85 10.89 17.01
C VAL A 20 2.24 9.46 17.35
N ASP A 21 1.67 8.94 18.44
CA ASP A 21 1.89 7.57 18.90
C ASP A 21 1.00 6.59 18.13
N LEU A 22 1.46 6.22 16.93
CA LEU A 22 0.80 5.26 16.03
C LEU A 22 1.22 3.83 16.35
N ASP A 23 1.15 3.44 17.61
CA ASP A 23 1.39 2.08 18.01
C ASP A 23 0.19 1.19 17.62
N MET A 24 0.40 0.35 16.60
CA MET A 24 -0.61 -0.57 16.07
C MET A 24 -1.06 -1.63 17.09
N GLU A 25 -0.30 -1.83 18.17
CA GLU A 25 -0.67 -2.72 19.27
C GLU A 25 -1.85 -2.16 20.10
N LYS A 26 -2.18 -0.86 19.93
CA LYS A 26 -3.32 -0.20 20.60
C LYS A 26 -4.61 -0.34 19.77
N PRO A 27 -5.69 -0.94 20.31
CA PRO A 27 -6.96 -1.14 19.59
C PRO A 27 -7.56 0.10 18.89
N PRO A 28 -7.61 1.31 19.49
CA PRO A 28 -8.17 2.48 18.80
C PRO A 28 -7.29 2.96 17.63
N VAL A 29 -5.98 2.76 17.72
CA VAL A 29 -5.04 3.07 16.63
C VAL A 29 -5.22 2.07 15.50
N ALA A 30 -5.36 0.78 15.81
CA ALA A 30 -5.64 -0.27 14.82
C ALA A 30 -6.97 -0.05 14.08
N PHE A 31 -8.03 0.36 14.78
CA PHE A 31 -9.31 0.69 14.16
C PHE A 31 -9.20 1.88 13.20
N SER A 32 -8.55 2.96 13.66
CA SER A 32 -8.31 4.16 12.84
C SER A 32 -7.43 3.87 11.63
N CYS A 33 -6.42 3.00 11.80
CA CYS A 33 -5.61 2.46 10.71
C CYS A 33 -6.49 1.75 9.69
N GLY A 34 -7.39 0.86 10.13
CA GLY A 34 -8.31 0.13 9.25
C GLY A 34 -9.16 1.06 8.39
N ILE A 35 -9.71 2.14 8.96
CA ILE A 35 -10.46 3.16 8.22
C ILE A 35 -9.57 3.82 7.17
N LEU A 36 -8.42 4.37 7.59
CA LEU A 36 -7.52 5.11 6.71
C LEU A 36 -6.96 4.26 5.58
N VAL A 37 -6.54 3.03 5.88
CA VAL A 37 -6.03 2.06 4.91
C VAL A 37 -7.11 1.67 3.92
N THR A 38 -8.34 1.43 4.38
CA THR A 38 -9.46 1.09 3.48
C THR A 38 -9.83 2.26 2.59
N THR A 39 -9.92 3.48 3.13
CA THR A 39 -10.19 4.69 2.34
C THR A 39 -9.10 4.92 1.29
N ALA A 40 -7.82 4.84 1.69
CA ALA A 40 -6.69 4.96 0.76
C ALA A 40 -6.69 3.84 -0.29
N GLN A 41 -7.08 2.61 0.08
CA GLN A 41 -7.19 1.48 -0.84
C GLN A 41 -8.24 1.69 -1.92
N MET A 42 -9.38 2.30 -1.55
CA MET A 42 -10.51 2.55 -2.46
C MET A 42 -10.26 3.75 -3.37
N LEU A 43 -9.75 4.86 -2.82
CA LEU A 43 -9.59 6.12 -3.58
C LEU A 43 -8.31 6.15 -4.41
N ALA A 44 -7.23 5.58 -3.88
CA ALA A 44 -5.88 5.75 -4.40
C ALA A 44 -5.18 4.43 -4.72
N GLY A 45 -5.72 3.28 -4.31
CA GLY A 45 -5.02 1.99 -4.43
C GLY A 45 -3.71 1.93 -3.65
N ALA A 46 -3.49 2.84 -2.69
CA ALA A 46 -2.24 3.03 -1.97
C ALA A 46 -2.32 2.59 -0.50
N SER A 47 -2.94 1.42 -0.26
CA SER A 47 -3.14 0.88 1.10
C SER A 47 -1.85 0.47 1.80
N GLY A 48 -0.89 -0.11 1.06
CA GLY A 48 0.38 -0.61 1.59
C GLY A 48 1.20 0.50 2.26
N PRO A 49 1.54 1.59 1.55
CA PRO A 49 2.28 2.71 2.12
C PRO A 49 1.63 3.31 3.37
N VAL A 50 0.29 3.38 3.40
CA VAL A 50 -0.45 3.90 4.56
C VAL A 50 -0.34 2.96 5.75
N LEU A 51 -0.53 1.67 5.52
CA LEU A 51 -0.44 0.64 6.55
C LEU A 51 0.98 0.54 7.14
N ASP A 52 2.01 0.75 6.32
CA ASP A 52 3.42 0.68 6.73
C ASP A 52 3.81 1.72 7.79
N ILE A 53 3.15 2.89 7.81
CA ILE A 53 3.41 3.94 8.81
C ILE A 53 3.10 3.45 10.22
N PHE A 54 2.00 2.74 10.37
CA PHE A 54 1.53 2.23 11.66
C PHE A 54 2.47 1.14 12.22
N TYR A 55 3.30 0.55 11.35
CA TYR A 55 4.32 -0.42 11.74
C TYR A 55 5.71 0.19 11.98
N ILE A 56 5.92 1.47 11.68
CA ILE A 56 7.23 2.13 11.89
C ILE A 56 7.63 2.14 13.37
N LYS A 57 6.64 2.26 14.27
CA LYS A 57 6.87 2.34 15.72
C LYS A 57 6.55 1.07 16.49
N SER A 58 5.99 0.04 15.85
CA SER A 58 5.62 -1.19 16.53
C SER A 58 6.83 -2.06 16.83
N SER A 59 6.74 -2.85 17.91
CA SER A 59 7.75 -3.84 18.29
C SER A 59 7.73 -5.11 17.43
N LEU A 60 6.76 -5.21 16.51
CA LEU A 60 6.51 -6.36 15.64
C LEU A 60 7.71 -6.70 14.74
N THR A 61 7.91 -8.00 14.57
CA THR A 61 8.86 -8.62 13.64
C THR A 61 8.40 -8.49 12.19
N ARG A 62 9.30 -8.70 11.23
CA ARG A 62 8.95 -8.64 9.80
C ARG A 62 7.86 -9.63 9.40
N HIS A 63 7.83 -10.81 10.02
CA HIS A 63 6.84 -11.86 9.73
C HIS A 63 5.47 -11.53 10.27
N GLU A 64 5.38 -10.96 11.48
CA GLU A 64 4.11 -10.47 12.04
C GLU A 64 3.53 -9.35 11.18
N ILE A 65 4.37 -8.36 10.82
CA ILE A 65 3.96 -7.28 9.92
C ILE A 65 3.47 -7.84 8.58
N LEU A 66 4.22 -8.77 7.97
CA LEU A 66 3.84 -9.36 6.69
C LEU A 66 2.54 -10.17 6.79
N GLY A 67 2.37 -10.94 7.87
CA GLY A 67 1.16 -11.72 8.12
C GLY A 67 -0.08 -10.83 8.29
N THR A 68 0.01 -9.78 9.11
CA THR A 68 -1.11 -8.85 9.30
C THR A 68 -1.41 -8.09 8.00
N LYS A 69 -0.39 -7.67 7.24
CA LYS A 69 -0.57 -7.08 5.90
C LYS A 69 -1.29 -8.04 4.95
N ALA A 70 -0.87 -9.30 4.90
CA ALA A 70 -1.48 -10.27 4.00
C ALA A 70 -2.99 -10.42 4.28
N ILE A 71 -3.38 -10.54 5.55
CA ILE A 71 -4.78 -10.65 5.95
C ILE A 71 -5.56 -9.38 5.59
N THR A 72 -5.08 -8.22 6.04
CA THR A 72 -5.77 -6.93 5.81
C THR A 72 -5.90 -6.59 4.33
N GLN A 73 -4.86 -6.86 3.53
CA GLN A 73 -4.89 -6.64 2.08
C GLN A 73 -5.80 -7.63 1.37
N THR A 74 -5.81 -8.90 1.77
CA THR A 74 -6.73 -9.89 1.21
C THR A 74 -8.18 -9.46 1.41
N LEU A 75 -8.54 -9.06 2.63
CA LEU A 75 -9.86 -8.52 2.93
C LEU A 75 -10.15 -7.25 2.11
N GLY A 76 -9.19 -6.32 2.03
CA GLY A 76 -9.33 -5.10 1.24
C GLY A 76 -9.51 -5.35 -0.26
N HIS A 77 -8.86 -6.37 -0.82
CA HIS A 77 -9.01 -6.78 -2.21
C HIS A 77 -10.35 -7.47 -2.48
N ILE A 78 -10.84 -8.29 -1.54
CA ILE A 78 -12.19 -8.88 -1.62
C ILE A 78 -13.25 -7.77 -1.61
N LEU A 79 -13.15 -6.81 -0.68
CA LEU A 79 -14.05 -5.66 -0.63
C LEU A 79 -13.97 -4.82 -1.92
N LYS A 80 -12.77 -4.64 -2.47
CA LYS A 80 -12.56 -3.95 -3.75
C LYS A 80 -13.28 -4.66 -4.90
N LEU A 81 -13.23 -5.98 -4.94
CA LEU A 81 -13.89 -6.79 -5.97
C LEU A 81 -15.41 -6.64 -5.88
N ILE A 82 -15.96 -6.71 -4.65
CA ILE A 82 -17.39 -6.49 -4.41
C ILE A 82 -17.78 -5.06 -4.83
N TYR A 83 -17.02 -4.05 -4.42
CA TYR A 83 -17.28 -2.65 -4.74
C TYR A 83 -17.31 -2.41 -6.26
N TYR A 84 -16.29 -2.84 -7.00
CA TYR A 84 -16.22 -2.62 -8.44
C TYR A 84 -17.18 -3.51 -9.24
N ALA A 85 -17.67 -4.62 -8.68
CA ALA A 85 -18.70 -5.42 -9.34
C ALA A 85 -19.98 -4.60 -9.60
N PHE A 86 -20.32 -3.66 -8.71
CA PHE A 86 -21.46 -2.75 -8.91
C PHE A 86 -21.25 -1.72 -10.03
N PHE A 87 -20.01 -1.47 -10.42
CA PHE A 87 -19.63 -0.49 -11.45
C PHE A 87 -19.09 -1.14 -12.73
N ILE A 88 -19.24 -2.46 -12.88
CA ILE A 88 -18.66 -3.21 -14.00
C ILE A 88 -19.20 -2.75 -15.37
N SER A 89 -20.41 -2.19 -15.41
CA SER A 89 -21.02 -1.61 -16.61
C SER A 89 -20.31 -0.35 -17.12
N ALA A 90 -19.51 0.31 -16.29
CA ALA A 90 -18.69 1.47 -16.67
C ALA A 90 -17.25 1.09 -17.06
N ALA A 91 -16.90 -0.20 -17.03
CA ALA A 91 -15.54 -0.65 -17.29
C ALA A 91 -15.19 -0.66 -18.79
N THR A 92 -14.00 -0.20 -19.13
CA THR A 92 -13.43 -0.36 -20.47
C THR A 92 -12.90 -1.77 -20.66
N ALA A 93 -13.24 -2.39 -21.79
CA ALA A 93 -12.73 -3.72 -22.13
C ALA A 93 -11.22 -3.67 -22.34
N LEU A 94 -10.48 -4.41 -21.52
CA LEU A 94 -9.04 -4.60 -21.68
C LEU A 94 -8.76 -5.82 -22.57
N PRO A 95 -7.64 -5.84 -23.32
CA PRO A 95 -7.22 -7.01 -24.06
C PRO A 95 -7.04 -8.22 -23.13
N TRP A 96 -7.50 -9.40 -23.55
CA TRP A 96 -7.54 -10.59 -22.69
C TRP A 96 -6.16 -11.02 -22.17
N TYR A 97 -5.07 -10.71 -22.88
CA TYR A 97 -3.70 -11.04 -22.47
C TYR A 97 -3.19 -10.21 -21.29
N VAL A 98 -3.84 -9.08 -20.97
CA VAL A 98 -3.45 -8.23 -19.83
C VAL A 98 -3.70 -8.97 -18.51
N PHE A 99 -4.79 -9.72 -18.39
CA PHE A 99 -5.15 -10.45 -17.17
C PHE A 99 -4.06 -11.46 -16.74
N PRO A 100 -3.63 -12.43 -17.58
CA PRO A 100 -2.56 -13.35 -17.19
C PRO A 100 -1.23 -12.63 -16.98
N ALA A 101 -0.92 -11.58 -17.75
CA ALA A 101 0.31 -10.82 -17.57
C ALA A 101 0.39 -10.16 -16.17
N VAL A 102 -0.70 -9.53 -15.71
CA VAL A 102 -0.77 -8.91 -14.38
C VAL A 102 -0.73 -9.96 -13.28
N ILE A 103 -1.41 -11.10 -13.45
CA ILE A 103 -1.38 -12.21 -12.48
C ILE A 103 0.05 -12.74 -12.31
N VAL A 104 0.75 -13.03 -13.41
CA VAL A 104 2.13 -13.52 -13.37
C VAL A 104 3.06 -12.48 -12.76
N ALA A 105 2.93 -11.21 -13.16
CA ALA A 105 3.73 -10.12 -12.59
C ALA A 105 3.52 -9.96 -11.08
N ALA A 106 2.27 -10.05 -10.60
CA ALA A 106 1.95 -9.96 -9.18
C ALA A 106 2.53 -11.14 -8.38
N ILE A 107 2.40 -12.38 -8.88
CA ILE A 107 2.96 -13.57 -8.24
C ILE A 107 4.49 -13.49 -8.21
N ALA A 108 5.13 -13.16 -9.34
CA ALA A 108 6.57 -13.04 -9.44
C ALA A 108 7.11 -11.95 -8.49
N GLY A 109 6.46 -10.78 -8.44
CA GLY A 109 6.82 -9.71 -7.52
C GLY A 109 6.73 -10.12 -6.06
N ASN A 110 5.65 -10.80 -5.66
CA ASN A 110 5.50 -11.29 -4.29
C ASN A 110 6.54 -12.36 -3.93
N TRP A 111 6.83 -13.27 -4.86
CA TRP A 111 7.84 -14.30 -4.67
C TRP A 111 9.26 -13.74 -4.50
N VAL A 112 9.67 -12.81 -5.37
CA VAL A 112 10.96 -12.10 -5.26
C VAL A 112 11.03 -11.32 -3.95
N GLY A 113 9.95 -10.61 -3.59
CA GLY A 113 9.85 -9.89 -2.33
C GLY A 113 10.06 -10.81 -1.12
N SER A 114 9.37 -11.96 -1.08
CA SER A 114 9.52 -12.94 0.01
C SER A 114 10.96 -13.43 0.14
N LYS A 115 11.64 -13.71 -0.99
CA LYS A 115 13.05 -14.14 -0.98
C LYS A 115 14.01 -13.09 -0.44
N ILE A 116 13.71 -11.81 -0.62
CA ILE A 116 14.49 -10.72 -0.03
C ILE A 116 14.24 -10.64 1.47
N VAL A 117 12.97 -10.71 1.89
CA VAL A 117 12.57 -10.63 3.32
C VAL A 117 13.15 -11.78 4.14
N GLU A 118 13.29 -12.97 3.56
CA GLU A 118 13.94 -14.12 4.20
C GLU A 118 15.43 -13.89 4.49
N ARG A 119 16.09 -12.98 3.77
CA ARG A 119 17.55 -12.75 3.83
C ARG A 119 17.98 -11.53 4.64
N ILE A 120 17.03 -10.73 5.12
CA ILE A 120 17.28 -9.49 5.86
C ILE A 120 16.74 -9.58 7.28
N ASP A 121 17.31 -8.78 8.18
CA ASP A 121 16.80 -8.63 9.55
C ASP A 121 15.61 -7.66 9.64
N ASP A 122 14.99 -7.56 10.81
CA ASP A 122 13.79 -6.74 11.03
C ASP A 122 14.06 -5.22 10.90
N ASN A 123 15.26 -4.75 11.25
CA ASN A 123 15.63 -3.35 11.09
C ASN A 123 15.85 -3.01 9.61
N GLN A 124 16.53 -3.90 8.89
CA GLN A 124 16.72 -3.78 7.45
C GLN A 124 15.38 -3.80 6.72
N PHE A 125 14.45 -4.68 7.12
CA PHE A 125 13.10 -4.74 6.56
C PHE A 125 12.36 -3.39 6.71
N LYS A 126 12.33 -2.83 7.92
CA LYS A 126 11.69 -1.52 8.18
C LYS A 126 12.36 -0.39 7.41
N LEU A 127 13.70 -0.37 7.35
CA LEU A 127 14.46 0.65 6.62
C LEU A 127 14.24 0.59 5.11
N LEU A 128 14.31 -0.62 4.54
CA LEU A 128 14.13 -0.84 3.11
C LEU A 128 12.70 -0.50 2.69
N GLY A 129 11.69 -0.95 3.46
CA GLY A 129 10.29 -0.61 3.22
C GLY A 129 10.07 0.90 3.17
N ARG A 130 10.60 1.64 4.14
CA ARG A 130 10.52 3.11 4.18
C ARG A 130 11.15 3.77 2.95
N ARG A 131 12.33 3.30 2.51
CA ARG A 131 13.01 3.84 1.32
C ARG A 131 12.23 3.58 0.03
N ILE A 132 11.69 2.38 -0.12
CA ILE A 132 10.87 2.02 -1.28
C ILE A 132 9.61 2.89 -1.35
N ILE A 133 8.91 3.08 -0.22
CA ILE A 133 7.73 3.94 -0.15
C ILE A 133 8.06 5.38 -0.54
N LEU A 134 9.15 5.93 0.01
CA LEU A 134 9.62 7.28 -0.34
C LEU A 134 9.90 7.43 -1.84
N LEU A 135 10.59 6.45 -2.42
CA LEU A 135 10.92 6.45 -3.84
C LEU A 135 9.66 6.39 -4.71
N ILE A 136 8.72 5.51 -4.38
CA ILE A 136 7.43 5.39 -5.07
C ILE A 136 6.62 6.70 -4.97
N ALA A 137 6.59 7.31 -3.78
CA ALA A 137 5.90 8.58 -3.55
C ALA A 137 6.45 9.69 -4.44
N LEU A 138 7.79 9.83 -4.50
CA LEU A 138 8.45 10.83 -5.34
C LEU A 138 8.16 10.60 -6.83
N ILE A 139 8.17 9.35 -7.30
CA ILE A 139 7.82 9.01 -8.69
C ILE A 139 6.39 9.44 -9.02
N TYR A 140 5.41 9.13 -8.16
CA TYR A 140 4.01 9.48 -8.41
C TYR A 140 3.75 10.98 -8.33
N ILE A 141 4.38 11.71 -7.40
CA ILE A 141 4.32 13.18 -7.37
C ILE A 141 4.88 13.76 -8.68
N GLY A 142 6.06 13.30 -9.09
CA GLY A 142 6.70 13.76 -10.33
C GLY A 142 5.82 13.53 -11.56
N LYS A 143 5.25 12.32 -11.69
CA LYS A 143 4.27 12.02 -12.75
C LYS A 143 3.03 12.92 -12.69
N GLY A 144 2.48 13.13 -11.50
CA GLY A 144 1.29 13.97 -11.32
C GLY A 144 1.53 15.45 -11.67
N ILE A 145 2.73 15.97 -11.38
CA ILE A 145 3.12 17.34 -11.78
C ILE A 145 3.30 17.41 -13.30
N ALA A 146 3.96 16.43 -13.91
CA ALA A 146 4.16 16.40 -15.36
C ALA A 146 2.83 16.36 -16.13
N GLU A 147 1.86 15.58 -15.65
CA GLU A 147 0.51 15.47 -16.23
C GLU A 147 -0.37 16.72 -15.97
N TYR A 148 0.00 17.57 -15.00
CA TYR A 148 -0.71 18.83 -14.73
C TYR A 148 -0.19 19.99 -15.59
N ILE A 149 1.08 19.92 -16.03
CA ILE A 149 1.75 20.99 -16.78
C ILE A 149 1.69 20.75 -18.31
N GLY A 150 1.56 19.49 -18.76
CA GLY A 150 1.41 19.10 -20.17
C GLY A 150 -0.03 18.80 -20.55
#